data_AF-A0A7K3M2Y9-F1
#
_entry.id   AF-A0A7K3M2Y9-F1
#
_cell.length_a   1.000
_cell.length_b   1.000
_cell.length_c   1.000
_cell.angle_alpha   90.00
_cell.angle_beta   90.00
_cell.angle_gamma   90.00
#
_symmetry.space_group_name_H-M   'P 1'
#
loop_
_entity.id
_entity.type
_entity.pdbx_description
1 polymer ?
#
loop_
_entity_poly.entity_id
_entity_poly.type
_entity_poly.pdbx_seq_one_letter_code
_entity_poly.pdbx_strand_id
1 'polypeptide(L)'
;MSDELTSYLDGDARQRLDDLLREIGAEPSKTAIRFPAAARLIARGPADPEDPDGILEPRIEDVVRIALLTAAAEAWADRPEVLIREMSALYRFGDADEKRAVLRALTPLDPGPDLLPIVEDALRTNDSRLVAAALGSYGARHLGTDAWRQGVLKCLFVGVPLDTVAELHTRMDTDLARMVADYCLERIAAGREVPPDAWKVLDEFPDMIDGRFPAAAREA
;
A
#
# COMPACT_ATOMS: atom_id res chain seq x y z
N MET A 1 1.35 14.15 -9.59
CA MET A 1 0.41 13.18 -10.18
C MET A 1 0.13 13.42 -11.66
N SER A 2 -0.10 14.66 -12.14
CA SER A 2 -0.42 14.90 -13.56
C SER A 2 0.74 14.60 -14.54
N ASP A 3 1.98 14.95 -14.24
CA ASP A 3 3.09 14.78 -15.21
C ASP A 3 3.53 13.32 -15.40
N GLU A 4 3.43 12.51 -14.36
CA GLU A 4 3.92 11.12 -14.33
C GLU A 4 3.00 10.19 -15.13
N LEU A 5 1.68 10.33 -14.97
CA LEU A 5 0.64 9.66 -15.76
C LEU A 5 0.77 9.93 -17.26
N THR A 6 1.19 11.13 -17.61
CA THR A 6 1.27 11.59 -19.01
C THR A 6 2.35 10.84 -19.79
N SER A 7 3.40 10.36 -19.11
CA SER A 7 4.52 9.64 -19.74
C SER A 7 4.14 8.22 -20.21
N TYR A 8 3.16 7.59 -19.55
CA TYR A 8 2.78 6.18 -19.81
C TYR A 8 1.58 6.02 -20.75
N LEU A 9 0.87 7.11 -21.05
CA LEU A 9 -0.35 7.09 -21.87
C LEU A 9 -0.09 7.68 -23.25
N ASP A 10 -0.60 7.04 -24.30
CA ASP A 10 -0.67 7.65 -25.63
C ASP A 10 -1.73 8.78 -25.68
N GLY A 11 -1.75 9.55 -26.77
CA GLY A 11 -2.66 10.70 -26.91
C GLY A 11 -4.14 10.32 -26.78
N ASP A 12 -4.54 9.18 -27.33
CA ASP A 12 -5.93 8.71 -27.29
C ASP A 12 -6.32 8.26 -25.88
N ALA A 13 -5.41 7.61 -25.14
CA ALA A 13 -5.62 7.19 -23.77
C ALA A 13 -5.70 8.38 -22.81
N ARG A 14 -4.89 9.42 -23.02
CA ARG A 14 -4.99 10.68 -22.27
C ARG A 14 -6.33 11.36 -22.49
N GLN A 15 -6.76 11.49 -23.76
CA GLN A 15 -8.05 12.10 -24.08
C GLN A 15 -9.22 11.33 -23.44
N ARG A 16 -9.17 9.98 -23.48
CA ARG A 16 -10.15 9.13 -22.80
C ARG A 16 -10.14 9.33 -21.29
N LEU A 17 -8.97 9.47 -20.67
CA LEU A 17 -8.86 9.74 -19.24
C LEU A 17 -9.50 11.09 -18.90
N ASP A 18 -9.20 12.13 -19.66
CA ASP A 18 -9.78 13.47 -19.47
C ASP A 18 -11.30 13.45 -19.60
N ASP A 19 -11.84 12.66 -20.54
CA ASP A 19 -13.28 12.45 -20.69
C ASP A 19 -13.89 11.78 -19.44
N LEU A 20 -13.25 10.74 -18.90
CA LEU A 20 -13.70 10.06 -17.69
C LEU A 20 -13.62 10.97 -16.45
N LEU A 21 -12.56 11.76 -16.31
CA LEU A 21 -12.41 12.69 -15.20
C LEU A 21 -13.49 13.77 -15.24
N ARG A 22 -13.81 14.31 -16.43
CA ARG A 22 -14.95 15.23 -16.61
C ARG A 22 -16.30 14.58 -16.31
N GLU A 23 -16.50 13.33 -16.72
CA GLU A 23 -17.72 12.58 -16.40
C GLU A 23 -17.89 12.40 -14.90
N ILE A 24 -16.83 12.00 -14.19
CA ILE A 24 -16.87 11.84 -12.72
C ILE A 24 -17.07 13.20 -12.03
N GLY A 25 -16.43 14.26 -12.50
CA GLY A 25 -16.65 15.60 -11.95
C GLY A 25 -18.10 16.08 -12.05
N ALA A 26 -18.81 15.70 -13.12
CA ALA A 26 -20.21 16.03 -13.32
C ALA A 26 -21.18 15.05 -12.63
N GLU A 27 -20.85 13.76 -12.60
CA GLU A 27 -21.66 12.68 -12.04
C GLU A 27 -20.78 11.69 -11.23
N PRO A 28 -20.37 12.06 -10.00
CA PRO A 28 -19.36 11.30 -9.25
C PRO A 28 -19.80 9.89 -8.85
N SER A 29 -21.11 9.60 -8.87
CA SER A 29 -21.63 8.23 -8.71
C SER A 29 -21.18 7.28 -9.82
N LYS A 30 -20.72 7.78 -10.97
CA LYS A 30 -20.13 6.95 -12.05
C LYS A 30 -18.82 6.30 -11.64
N THR A 31 -18.17 6.76 -10.56
CA THR A 31 -16.95 6.16 -10.02
C THR A 31 -17.11 4.65 -9.80
N ALA A 32 -18.25 4.20 -9.27
CA ALA A 32 -18.59 2.79 -9.07
C ALA A 32 -18.42 1.90 -10.33
N ILE A 33 -18.60 2.49 -11.52
CA ILE A 33 -18.53 1.78 -12.81
C ILE A 33 -17.20 2.04 -13.52
N ARG A 34 -16.68 3.27 -13.44
CA ARG A 34 -15.45 3.67 -14.13
C ARG A 34 -14.19 3.17 -13.45
N PHE A 35 -14.18 3.12 -12.12
CA PHE A 35 -13.03 2.66 -11.35
C PHE A 35 -12.65 1.20 -11.65
N PRO A 36 -13.59 0.22 -11.65
CA PRO A 36 -13.28 -1.14 -12.07
C PRO A 36 -12.82 -1.23 -13.54
N ALA A 37 -13.44 -0.43 -14.40
CA ALA A 37 -13.18 -0.44 -15.84
C ALA A 37 -11.88 0.28 -16.26
N ALA A 38 -11.19 0.98 -15.36
CA ALA A 38 -10.03 1.82 -15.65
C ALA A 38 -8.95 1.11 -16.48
N ALA A 39 -8.56 -0.10 -16.07
CA ALA A 39 -7.54 -0.91 -16.76
C ALA A 39 -7.90 -1.20 -18.23
N ARG A 40 -9.19 -1.42 -18.51
CA ARG A 40 -9.69 -1.70 -19.86
C ARG A 40 -9.88 -0.44 -20.69
N LEU A 41 -10.32 0.64 -20.06
CA LEU A 41 -10.68 1.88 -20.74
C LEU A 41 -9.46 2.74 -21.07
N ILE A 42 -8.43 2.70 -20.23
CA ILE A 42 -7.27 3.58 -20.33
C ILE A 42 -6.02 2.78 -20.65
N ALA A 43 -5.45 2.11 -19.65
CA ALA A 43 -4.23 1.31 -19.77
C ALA A 43 -4.05 0.41 -18.55
N ARG A 44 -3.25 -0.64 -18.72
CA ARG A 44 -2.83 -1.58 -17.66
C ARG A 44 -1.37 -1.94 -17.88
N GLY A 45 -0.62 -2.08 -16.80
CA GLY A 45 0.76 -2.53 -16.88
C GLY A 45 1.60 -2.03 -15.72
N PRO A 46 2.77 -2.64 -15.50
CA PRO A 46 3.73 -2.08 -14.57
C PRO A 46 4.20 -0.72 -15.10
N ALA A 47 4.30 0.28 -14.22
CA ALA A 47 4.94 1.55 -14.54
C ALA A 47 6.47 1.36 -14.60
N ASP A 48 7.00 0.54 -13.69
CA ASP A 48 8.39 0.10 -13.67
C ASP A 48 8.48 -1.41 -13.99
N PRO A 49 9.16 -1.82 -15.07
CA PRO A 49 9.38 -3.24 -15.39
C PRO A 49 10.08 -4.05 -14.29
N GLU A 50 10.88 -3.41 -13.42
CA GLU A 50 11.55 -4.06 -12.29
C GLU A 50 10.62 -4.24 -11.07
N ASP A 51 9.45 -3.59 -11.08
CA ASP A 51 8.36 -3.78 -10.11
C ASP A 51 7.07 -4.26 -10.83
N PRO A 52 7.07 -5.48 -11.40
CA PRO A 52 5.99 -5.97 -12.23
C PRO A 52 4.66 -6.11 -11.49
N ASP A 53 4.68 -6.19 -10.15
CA ASP A 53 3.50 -6.37 -9.30
C ASP A 53 3.03 -5.06 -8.64
N GLY A 54 3.80 -3.97 -8.77
CA GLY A 54 3.50 -2.68 -8.17
C GLY A 54 3.55 -2.70 -6.65
N ILE A 55 4.60 -3.31 -6.08
CA ILE A 55 4.87 -3.35 -4.65
C ILE A 55 5.40 -2.00 -4.17
N LEU A 56 6.38 -1.44 -4.87
CA LEU A 56 7.00 -0.16 -4.57
C LEU A 56 6.13 0.95 -5.16
N GLU A 57 5.95 0.92 -6.47
CA GLU A 57 5.29 1.97 -7.22
C GLU A 57 3.87 1.57 -7.65
N PRO A 58 2.94 2.53 -7.80
CA PRO A 58 1.63 2.23 -8.35
C PRO A 58 1.75 1.73 -9.80
N ARG A 59 0.93 0.73 -10.16
CA ARG A 59 0.78 0.34 -11.57
C ARG A 59 0.02 1.41 -12.35
N ILE A 60 0.10 1.38 -13.67
CA ILE A 60 -0.58 2.38 -14.52
C ILE A 60 -2.08 2.45 -14.21
N GLU A 61 -2.75 1.31 -14.08
CA GLU A 61 -4.17 1.25 -13.73
C GLU A 61 -4.46 1.77 -12.30
N ASP A 62 -3.50 1.70 -11.38
CA ASP A 62 -3.63 2.26 -10.04
C ASP A 62 -3.59 3.78 -10.11
N VAL A 63 -2.66 4.37 -10.88
CA VAL A 63 -2.57 5.83 -11.03
C VAL A 63 -3.84 6.38 -11.69
N VAL A 64 -4.37 5.70 -12.71
CA VAL A 64 -5.65 6.05 -13.32
C VAL A 64 -6.78 6.02 -12.29
N ARG A 65 -6.89 4.93 -11.52
CA ARG A 65 -7.90 4.77 -10.48
C ARG A 65 -7.81 5.82 -9.37
N ILE A 66 -6.60 6.17 -8.95
CA ILE A 66 -6.34 7.25 -7.98
C ILE A 66 -6.82 8.59 -8.56
N ALA A 67 -6.56 8.87 -9.84
CA ALA A 67 -7.07 10.09 -10.49
C ALA A 67 -8.61 10.14 -10.53
N LEU A 68 -9.27 9.01 -10.84
CA LEU A 68 -10.74 8.91 -10.81
C LEU A 68 -11.29 9.17 -9.39
N LEU A 69 -10.66 8.59 -8.36
CA LEU A 69 -11.04 8.85 -6.96
C LEU A 69 -10.77 10.29 -6.52
N THR A 70 -9.72 10.92 -7.04
CA THR A 70 -9.41 12.33 -6.78
C THR A 70 -10.50 13.23 -7.36
N ALA A 71 -10.88 13.02 -8.62
CA ALA A 71 -11.99 13.75 -9.23
C ALA A 71 -13.32 13.54 -8.47
N ALA A 72 -13.57 12.31 -8.00
CA ALA A 72 -14.76 12.01 -7.19
C ALA A 72 -14.71 12.71 -5.81
N ALA A 73 -13.54 12.76 -5.18
CA ALA A 73 -13.34 13.46 -3.90
C ALA A 73 -13.58 14.96 -4.03
N GLU A 74 -13.08 15.58 -5.11
CA GLU A 74 -13.35 16.99 -5.43
C GLU A 74 -14.84 17.25 -5.64
N ALA A 75 -15.52 16.39 -6.41
CA ALA A 75 -16.96 16.51 -6.66
C ALA A 75 -17.83 16.27 -5.42
N TRP A 76 -17.32 15.53 -4.42
CA TRP A 76 -17.97 15.27 -3.13
C TRP A 76 -17.33 16.03 -1.97
N ALA A 77 -16.66 17.16 -2.22
CA ALA A 77 -15.95 17.91 -1.16
C ALA A 77 -16.85 18.28 0.04
N ASP A 78 -18.12 18.65 -0.22
CA ASP A 78 -19.10 18.98 0.83
C ASP A 78 -19.80 17.75 1.45
N ARG A 79 -19.44 16.54 1.01
CA ARG A 79 -20.08 15.26 1.32
C ARG A 79 -19.05 14.14 1.53
N PRO A 80 -18.05 14.31 2.42
CA PRO A 80 -16.96 13.35 2.61
C PRO A 80 -17.45 11.95 3.01
N GLU A 81 -18.58 11.85 3.70
CA GLU A 81 -19.21 10.57 4.07
C GLU A 81 -19.64 9.74 2.84
N VAL A 82 -19.93 10.39 1.71
CA VAL A 82 -20.25 9.71 0.45
C VAL A 82 -18.98 9.09 -0.14
N LEU A 83 -17.87 9.85 -0.16
CA LEU A 83 -16.58 9.36 -0.64
C LEU A 83 -16.10 8.17 0.20
N ILE A 84 -16.16 8.27 1.53
CA ILE A 84 -15.77 7.19 2.46
C ILE A 84 -16.59 5.92 2.16
N ARG A 85 -17.91 6.05 1.98
CA ARG A 85 -18.76 4.91 1.64
C ARG A 85 -18.43 4.32 0.28
N GLU A 86 -18.16 5.16 -0.72
CA GLU A 86 -17.78 4.73 -2.07
C GLU A 86 -16.45 3.97 -2.05
N MET A 87 -15.40 4.53 -1.45
CA MET A 87 -14.10 3.88 -1.31
C MET A 87 -14.18 2.57 -0.52
N SER A 88 -14.97 2.55 0.56
CA SER A 88 -15.24 1.33 1.32
C SER A 88 -15.91 0.24 0.47
N ALA A 89 -16.87 0.63 -0.39
CA ALA A 89 -17.56 -0.30 -1.27
C ALA A 89 -16.63 -0.83 -2.38
N LEU A 90 -15.86 0.06 -3.02
CA LEU A 90 -14.85 -0.31 -4.03
C LEU A 90 -13.82 -1.28 -3.44
N TYR A 91 -13.33 -1.03 -2.23
CA TYR A 91 -12.43 -1.96 -1.56
C TYR A 91 -13.13 -3.28 -1.21
N ARG A 92 -14.35 -3.24 -0.66
CA ARG A 92 -15.03 -4.46 -0.18
C ARG A 92 -15.38 -5.43 -1.31
N PHE A 93 -15.82 -4.90 -2.45
CA PHE A 93 -16.32 -5.71 -3.56
C PHE A 93 -15.35 -5.84 -4.73
N GLY A 94 -14.26 -5.08 -4.72
CA GLY A 94 -13.26 -5.10 -5.78
C GLY A 94 -12.32 -6.31 -5.71
N ASP A 95 -11.66 -6.56 -6.83
CA ASP A 95 -10.55 -7.51 -6.92
C ASP A 95 -9.28 -6.97 -6.21
N ALA A 96 -8.21 -7.76 -6.19
CA ALA A 96 -6.99 -7.36 -5.50
C ALA A 96 -6.29 -6.13 -6.13
N ASP A 97 -6.43 -5.91 -7.44
CA ASP A 97 -5.86 -4.73 -8.09
C ASP A 97 -6.67 -3.48 -7.75
N GLU A 98 -8.00 -3.61 -7.72
CA GLU A 98 -8.92 -2.56 -7.31
C GLU A 98 -8.71 -2.17 -5.84
N LYS A 99 -8.59 -3.16 -4.94
CA LYS A 99 -8.28 -2.94 -3.52
C LYS A 99 -6.94 -2.22 -3.34
N ARG A 100 -5.90 -2.65 -4.07
CA ARG A 100 -4.57 -2.00 -4.03
C ARG A 100 -4.68 -0.53 -4.42
N ALA A 101 -5.41 -0.22 -5.49
CA ALA A 101 -5.61 1.15 -5.94
C ALA A 101 -6.38 2.00 -4.90
N VAL A 102 -7.41 1.44 -4.24
CA VAL A 102 -8.10 2.15 -3.14
C VAL A 102 -7.14 2.44 -1.98
N LEU A 103 -6.34 1.47 -1.55
CA LEU A 103 -5.35 1.65 -0.47
C LEU A 103 -4.32 2.74 -0.83
N ARG A 104 -3.79 2.71 -2.06
CA ARG A 104 -2.83 3.72 -2.54
C ARG A 104 -3.44 5.11 -2.63
N ALA A 105 -4.74 5.23 -2.91
CA ALA A 105 -5.45 6.51 -2.94
C ALA A 105 -5.62 7.17 -1.56
N LEU A 106 -5.49 6.41 -0.47
CA LEU A 106 -5.69 6.95 0.89
C LEU A 106 -4.67 8.04 1.25
N THR A 107 -3.42 7.89 0.83
CA THR A 107 -2.35 8.85 1.12
C THR A 107 -2.59 10.22 0.48
N PRO A 108 -2.84 10.34 -0.84
CA PRO A 108 -3.10 11.64 -1.45
C PRO A 108 -4.48 12.23 -1.10
N LEU A 109 -5.48 11.40 -0.78
CA LEU A 109 -6.84 11.89 -0.47
C LEU A 109 -7.03 12.24 1.01
N ASP A 110 -6.30 11.58 1.91
CA ASP A 110 -6.33 11.78 3.37
C ASP A 110 -7.75 11.97 3.96
N PRO A 111 -8.66 10.98 3.81
CA PRO A 111 -10.07 11.11 4.20
C PRO A 111 -10.30 11.05 5.72
N GLY A 112 -9.28 11.30 6.54
CA GLY A 112 -9.30 11.06 7.97
C GLY A 112 -9.30 9.56 8.33
N PRO A 113 -9.49 9.20 9.61
CA PRO A 113 -9.31 7.82 10.09
C PRO A 113 -10.43 6.85 9.68
N ASP A 114 -11.50 7.33 9.04
CA ASP A 114 -12.70 6.54 8.77
C ASP A 114 -12.48 5.36 7.80
N LEU A 115 -11.39 5.39 7.01
CA LEU A 115 -10.97 4.28 6.14
C LEU A 115 -9.87 3.41 6.76
N LEU A 116 -9.54 3.57 8.04
CA LEU A 116 -8.63 2.65 8.73
C LEU A 116 -9.08 1.17 8.67
N PRO A 117 -10.39 0.82 8.73
CA PRO A 117 -10.81 -0.58 8.67
C PRO A 117 -10.37 -1.34 7.42
N ILE A 118 -10.23 -0.67 6.25
CA ILE A 118 -9.77 -1.34 5.02
C ILE A 118 -8.24 -1.57 5.03
N VAL A 119 -7.48 -0.72 5.72
CA VAL A 119 -6.05 -0.92 5.95
C VAL A 119 -5.83 -2.12 6.87
N GLU A 120 -6.58 -2.19 7.97
CA GLU A 120 -6.52 -3.33 8.89
C GLU A 120 -6.94 -4.65 8.21
N ASP A 121 -7.93 -4.61 7.33
CA ASP A 121 -8.32 -5.77 6.53
C ASP A 121 -7.21 -6.23 5.59
N ALA A 122 -6.59 -5.30 4.86
CA ALA A 122 -5.46 -5.58 3.97
C ALA A 122 -4.30 -6.29 4.69
N LEU A 123 -3.98 -5.85 5.92
CA LEU A 123 -2.93 -6.44 6.76
C LEU A 123 -3.25 -7.87 7.24
N ARG A 124 -4.53 -8.30 7.22
CA ARG A 124 -4.93 -9.68 7.53
C ARG A 124 -4.78 -10.63 6.35
N THR A 125 -4.54 -10.12 5.14
CA THR A 125 -4.36 -10.92 3.92
C THR A 125 -2.91 -11.45 3.79
N ASN A 126 -2.66 -12.34 2.82
CA ASN A 126 -1.30 -12.73 2.40
C ASN A 126 -0.93 -12.11 1.04
N ASP A 127 -1.71 -11.15 0.53
CA ASP A 127 -1.38 -10.48 -0.73
C ASP A 127 -0.35 -9.38 -0.45
N SER A 128 0.90 -9.64 -0.82
CA SER A 128 2.02 -8.72 -0.60
C SER A 128 1.76 -7.32 -1.18
N ARG A 129 0.97 -7.22 -2.26
CA ARG A 129 0.63 -5.94 -2.89
C ARG A 129 -0.34 -5.12 -2.04
N LEU A 130 -1.27 -5.78 -1.36
CA LEU A 130 -2.18 -5.12 -0.41
C LEU A 130 -1.47 -4.76 0.88
N VAL A 131 -0.63 -5.66 1.40
CA VAL A 131 0.17 -5.41 2.61
C VAL A 131 1.11 -4.21 2.42
N ALA A 132 1.81 -4.13 1.28
CA ALA A 132 2.68 -3.00 0.95
C ALA A 132 1.89 -1.69 0.89
N ALA A 133 0.78 -1.65 0.15
CA ALA A 133 -0.06 -0.46 0.03
C ALA A 133 -0.66 -0.01 1.38
N ALA A 134 -1.00 -0.96 2.27
CA ALA A 134 -1.57 -0.69 3.58
C ALA A 134 -0.59 0.02 4.54
N LEU A 135 0.72 -0.22 4.42
CA LEU A 135 1.75 0.42 5.26
C LEU A 135 2.38 1.69 4.67
N GLY A 136 1.74 2.27 3.65
CA GLY A 136 2.06 3.62 3.19
C GLY A 136 1.72 4.71 4.23
N SER A 137 1.88 5.97 3.86
CA SER A 137 1.78 7.11 4.80
C SER A 137 0.45 7.20 5.54
N TYR A 138 -0.67 6.84 4.91
CA TYR A 138 -1.97 6.77 5.59
C TYR A 138 -1.96 5.72 6.72
N GLY A 139 -1.42 4.53 6.46
CA GLY A 139 -1.28 3.47 7.47
C GLY A 139 -0.38 3.89 8.62
N ALA A 140 0.79 4.47 8.33
CA ALA A 140 1.70 5.00 9.34
C ALA A 140 1.01 6.04 10.25
N ARG A 141 0.18 6.93 9.67
CA ARG A 141 -0.52 7.98 10.41
C ARG A 141 -1.64 7.45 11.31
N HIS A 142 -2.43 6.49 10.83
CA HIS A 142 -3.69 6.11 11.47
C HIS A 142 -3.63 4.78 12.25
N LEU A 143 -2.68 3.89 11.95
CA LEU A 143 -2.52 2.65 12.71
C LEU A 143 -2.01 2.96 14.12
N GLY A 144 -2.69 2.36 15.10
CA GLY A 144 -2.17 2.26 16.46
C GLY A 144 -0.84 1.50 16.49
N THR A 145 -0.01 1.76 17.49
CA THR A 145 1.37 1.26 17.55
C THR A 145 1.45 -0.26 17.39
N ASP A 146 0.62 -1.02 18.13
CA ASP A 146 0.64 -2.49 18.07
C ASP A 146 0.23 -3.02 16.69
N ALA A 147 -0.81 -2.46 16.07
CA ALA A 147 -1.27 -2.85 14.75
C ALA A 147 -0.22 -2.55 13.68
N TRP A 148 0.45 -1.39 13.79
CA TRP A 148 1.55 -1.03 12.90
C TRP A 148 2.74 -1.99 13.03
N ARG A 149 3.17 -2.35 14.26
CA ARG A 149 4.25 -3.33 14.47
C ARG A 149 3.92 -4.70 13.89
N GLN A 150 2.68 -5.17 14.08
CA GLN A 150 2.21 -6.41 13.46
C GLN A 150 2.20 -6.33 11.93
N GLY A 151 1.87 -5.17 11.37
CA GLY A 151 2.03 -4.90 9.94
C GLY A 151 3.48 -5.03 9.47
N VAL A 152 4.44 -4.43 10.18
CA VAL A 152 5.87 -4.56 9.84
C VAL A 152 6.33 -6.02 9.90
N LEU A 153 5.93 -6.77 10.93
CA LEU A 153 6.23 -8.19 11.04
C LEU A 153 5.58 -8.99 9.90
N LYS A 154 4.37 -8.61 9.49
CA LYS A 154 3.68 -9.18 8.35
C LYS A 154 4.46 -8.97 7.07
N CYS A 155 5.04 -7.79 6.84
CA CYS A 155 5.88 -7.54 5.66
C CYS A 155 7.04 -8.54 5.58
N LEU A 156 7.77 -8.75 6.68
CA LEU A 156 8.84 -9.75 6.74
C LEU A 156 8.34 -11.17 6.44
N PHE A 157 7.14 -11.50 6.94
CA PHE A 157 6.52 -12.81 6.71
C PHE A 157 6.13 -13.05 5.24
N VAL A 158 5.56 -12.05 4.57
CA VAL A 158 5.10 -12.16 3.16
C VAL A 158 6.11 -11.67 2.12
N GLY A 159 7.32 -11.28 2.54
CA GLY A 159 8.38 -10.84 1.65
C GLY A 159 8.16 -9.46 1.04
N VAL A 160 7.43 -8.56 1.72
CA VAL A 160 7.33 -7.15 1.33
C VAL A 160 8.58 -6.41 1.82
N PRO A 161 9.30 -5.67 0.95
CA PRO A 161 10.43 -4.85 1.38
C PRO A 161 10.00 -3.82 2.42
N LEU A 162 10.74 -3.69 3.51
CA LEU A 162 10.45 -2.71 4.55
C LEU A 162 10.65 -1.26 4.09
N ASP A 163 11.27 -1.03 2.92
CA ASP A 163 11.33 0.31 2.32
C ASP A 163 9.95 0.85 1.90
N THR A 164 8.96 -0.03 1.74
CA THR A 164 7.57 0.40 1.49
C THR A 164 6.86 0.88 2.75
N VAL A 165 7.42 0.62 3.93
CA VAL A 165 6.80 0.98 5.21
C VAL A 165 7.11 2.44 5.51
N ALA A 166 6.09 3.29 5.38
CA ALA A 166 6.23 4.69 5.72
C ALA A 166 6.58 4.86 7.20
N GLU A 167 7.48 5.80 7.48
CA GLU A 167 7.91 6.18 8.83
C GLU A 167 8.58 5.05 9.64
N LEU A 168 9.13 4.01 8.99
CA LEU A 168 9.82 2.90 9.66
C LEU A 168 10.87 3.38 10.67
N HIS A 169 11.82 4.19 10.23
CA HIS A 169 12.91 4.71 11.09
C HIS A 169 12.44 5.59 12.24
N THR A 170 11.31 6.28 12.08
CA THR A 170 10.78 7.17 13.12
C THR A 170 9.86 6.46 14.11
N ARG A 171 9.29 5.30 13.73
CA ARG A 171 8.33 4.54 14.54
C ARG A 171 8.88 3.24 15.12
N MET A 172 10.03 2.77 14.65
CA MET A 172 10.69 1.60 15.22
C MET A 172 11.00 1.82 16.71
N ASP A 173 10.85 0.76 17.49
CA ASP A 173 11.13 0.76 18.92
C ASP A 173 11.60 -0.63 19.37
N THR A 174 11.97 -0.73 20.64
CA THR A 174 12.48 -1.96 21.25
C THR A 174 11.47 -3.10 21.17
N ASP A 175 10.17 -2.82 21.21
CA ASP A 175 9.14 -3.86 21.10
C ASP A 175 9.06 -4.42 19.68
N LEU A 176 9.14 -3.57 18.65
CA LEU A 176 9.26 -4.01 17.27
C LEU A 176 10.53 -4.84 17.09
N ALA A 177 11.67 -4.35 17.56
CA ALA A 177 12.95 -5.04 17.42
C ALA A 177 12.94 -6.42 18.11
N ARG A 178 12.33 -6.51 19.29
CA ARG A 178 12.10 -7.79 19.99
C ARG A 178 11.24 -8.74 19.16
N MET A 179 10.11 -8.27 18.62
CA MET A 179 9.25 -9.09 17.76
C MET A 179 9.97 -9.58 16.51
N VAL A 180 10.75 -8.71 15.85
CA VAL A 180 11.55 -9.08 14.67
C VAL A 180 12.62 -10.10 15.05
N ALA A 181 13.32 -9.91 16.17
CA ALA A 181 14.32 -10.85 16.65
C ALA A 181 13.72 -12.23 16.93
N ASP A 182 12.59 -12.29 17.63
CA ASP A 182 11.89 -13.54 17.95
C ASP A 182 11.47 -14.27 16.67
N TYR A 183 10.90 -13.55 15.69
CA TYR A 183 10.57 -14.11 14.37
C TYR A 183 11.79 -14.68 13.64
N CYS A 184 12.94 -13.99 13.66
CA CYS A 184 14.15 -14.45 13.01
C CYS A 184 14.71 -15.71 13.70
N LEU A 185 14.69 -15.75 15.04
CA LEU A 185 15.13 -16.92 15.81
C LEU A 185 14.23 -18.14 15.55
N GLU A 186 12.92 -17.95 15.42
CA GLU A 186 11.98 -19.00 15.01
C GLU A 186 12.28 -19.52 13.60
N ARG A 187 12.69 -18.65 12.66
CA ARG A 187 13.12 -19.07 11.32
C ARG A 187 14.39 -19.93 11.39
N ILE A 188 15.41 -19.46 12.11
CA ILE A 188 16.69 -20.16 12.29
C ILE A 188 16.47 -21.54 12.93
N ALA A 189 15.66 -21.62 13.99
CA ALA A 189 15.33 -22.88 14.66
C ALA A 189 14.62 -23.86 13.72
N ALA A 190 13.90 -23.35 12.72
CA ALA A 190 13.27 -24.14 11.66
C ALA A 190 14.18 -24.40 10.44
N GLY A 191 15.47 -24.05 10.51
CA GLY A 191 16.42 -24.22 9.40
C GLY A 191 16.15 -23.31 8.19
N ARG A 192 15.41 -22.22 8.39
CA ARG A 192 15.16 -21.19 7.37
C ARG A 192 16.13 -20.03 7.58
N GLU A 193 16.48 -19.33 6.51
CA GLU A 193 17.35 -18.14 6.52
C GLU A 193 16.71 -17.01 7.34
N VAL A 194 17.35 -15.85 7.47
CA VAL A 194 16.73 -14.62 8.02
C VAL A 194 16.39 -13.70 6.85
N PRO A 195 15.20 -13.05 6.78
CA PRO A 195 14.96 -12.13 5.67
C PRO A 195 15.94 -10.96 5.76
N PRO A 196 16.62 -10.57 4.66
CA PRO A 196 17.61 -9.49 4.70
C PRO A 196 17.04 -8.19 5.28
N ASP A 197 15.79 -7.88 4.95
CA ASP A 197 15.10 -6.68 5.43
C ASP A 197 14.86 -6.65 6.95
N ALA A 198 14.93 -7.78 7.66
CA ALA A 198 14.86 -7.79 9.13
C ALA A 198 16.01 -6.97 9.76
N TRP A 199 17.17 -6.92 9.09
CA TRP A 199 18.34 -6.18 9.57
C TRP A 199 18.14 -4.67 9.56
N LYS A 200 17.22 -4.14 8.73
CA LYS A 200 16.82 -2.72 8.77
C LYS A 200 16.23 -2.29 10.11
N VAL A 201 15.69 -3.24 10.88
CA VAL A 201 15.26 -3.01 12.26
C VAL A 201 16.34 -3.43 13.24
N LEU A 202 16.91 -4.63 13.10
CA LEU A 202 17.83 -5.17 14.10
C LEU A 202 19.13 -4.37 14.25
N ASP A 203 19.66 -3.79 13.18
CA ASP A 203 20.90 -2.99 13.23
C ASP A 203 20.74 -1.70 14.07
N GLU A 204 19.51 -1.19 14.22
CA GLU A 204 19.20 -0.03 15.06
C GLU A 204 19.08 -0.41 16.56
N PHE A 205 19.03 -1.71 16.88
CA PHE A 205 18.87 -2.23 18.24
C PHE A 205 19.87 -3.38 18.52
N PRO A 206 21.18 -3.10 18.61
CA PRO A 206 22.23 -4.12 18.76
C PRO A 206 22.05 -5.04 19.98
N ASP A 207 21.49 -4.52 21.08
CA ASP A 207 21.17 -5.31 22.28
C ASP A 207 20.19 -6.46 22.02
N MET A 208 19.38 -6.39 20.95
CA MET A 208 18.47 -7.46 20.54
C MET A 208 19.18 -8.58 19.76
N ILE A 209 20.41 -8.36 19.30
CA ILE A 209 21.21 -9.32 18.53
C ILE A 209 22.20 -10.04 19.44
N ASP A 210 22.87 -9.29 20.33
CA ASP A 210 24.02 -9.74 21.10
C ASP A 210 23.75 -11.03 21.89
N GLY A 211 24.52 -12.08 21.56
CA GLY A 211 24.43 -13.40 22.18
C GLY A 211 23.15 -14.19 21.86
N ARG A 212 22.22 -13.63 21.08
CA ARG A 212 20.96 -14.29 20.67
C ARG A 212 21.06 -14.95 19.31
N PHE A 213 21.82 -14.37 18.37
CA PHE A 213 21.95 -14.87 17.00
C PHE A 213 23.23 -15.69 16.79
N PRO A 214 23.20 -16.74 15.95
CA PRO A 214 24.43 -17.39 15.50
C PRO A 214 25.23 -16.45 14.60
N ALA A 215 26.57 -16.51 14.66
CA ALA A 215 27.46 -15.63 13.87
C ALA A 215 27.16 -15.64 12.36
N ALA A 216 26.71 -16.79 11.83
CA ALA A 216 26.39 -16.96 10.41
C ALA A 216 25.04 -16.36 9.97
N ALA A 217 24.18 -15.89 10.89
CA ALA A 217 22.86 -15.37 10.53
C ALA A 217 22.88 -14.07 9.70
N ARG A 218 24.04 -13.39 9.62
CA ARG A 218 24.23 -12.16 8.84
C ARG A 218 24.81 -12.39 7.44
N GLU A 219 25.35 -13.57 7.17
CA GLU A 219 26.11 -13.89 5.94
C GLU A 219 25.28 -14.65 4.88
N ALA A 220 24.00 -14.90 5.16
CA ALA A 220 23.04 -15.55 4.27
C ALA A 220 21.99 -14.55 3.78
#